data_AF-A0A7C1BXD3-F1
#
_entry.id   AF-A0A7C1BXD3-F1
#
_cell.length_a   1.000
_cell.length_b   1.000
_cell.length_c   1.000
_cell.angle_alpha   90.00
_cell.angle_beta   90.00
_cell.angle_gamma   90.00
#
_symmetry.space_group_name_H-M   'P 1'
#
loop_
_entity.id
_entity.type
_entity.pdbx_description
1 polymer ?
#
loop_
_entity_poly.entity_id
_entity_poly.type
_entity_poly.pdbx_seq_one_letter_code
_entity_poly.pdbx_strand_id
1 'polypeptide(L)'
;MRYFSQLDLVRILERALRRTQLPIFFTQGFNPRAKMSFNKALKLGEKGEIEVIFYFRERVDKELLRIKLSKNLPKGIRLRNIEIVNG
;
A
#
# COMPACT_ATOMS: atom_id res chain seq x y z
N MET A 1 -7.61 20.17 6.77
CA MET A 1 -7.71 18.71 6.85
C MET A 1 -7.59 18.15 5.45
N ARG A 2 -6.68 17.20 5.17
CA ARG A 2 -6.49 16.66 3.81
C ARG A 2 -7.27 15.36 3.70
N TYR A 3 -8.23 15.32 2.77
CA TYR A 3 -8.99 14.12 2.45
C TYR A 3 -8.34 13.45 1.23
N PHE A 4 -8.15 12.14 1.29
CA PHE A 4 -7.67 11.35 0.17
C PHE A 4 -8.83 10.50 -0.35
N SER A 5 -9.10 10.57 -1.66
CA SER A 5 -9.96 9.57 -2.29
C SER A 5 -9.26 8.20 -2.29
N GLN A 6 -10.02 7.12 -2.48
CA GLN A 6 -9.43 5.80 -2.67
C GLN A 6 -8.42 5.79 -3.83
N LEU A 7 -8.68 6.53 -4.91
CA LEU A 7 -7.77 6.66 -6.05
C LEU A 7 -6.48 7.42 -5.70
N ASP A 8 -6.56 8.44 -4.84
CA ASP A 8 -5.37 9.13 -4.34
C ASP A 8 -4.52 8.20 -3.48
N LEU A 9 -5.16 7.42 -2.60
CA LEU A 9 -4.47 6.43 -1.77
C LEU A 9 -3.80 5.36 -2.63
N VAL A 10 -4.50 4.84 -3.65
CA VAL A 10 -3.94 3.94 -4.68
C VAL A 10 -2.65 4.53 -5.27
N ARG A 11 -2.71 5.76 -5.78
CA ARG A 11 -1.56 6.41 -6.43
C ARG A 11 -0.42 6.67 -5.45
N ILE A 12 -0.73 7.06 -4.21
CA ILE A 12 0.26 7.30 -3.17
C ILE A 12 0.97 5.99 -2.79
N LEU A 13 0.19 4.94 -2.53
CA LEU A 13 0.73 3.63 -2.16
C LEU A 13 1.58 3.05 -3.28
N GLU A 14 1.14 3.13 -4.55
CA GLU A 14 1.97 2.69 -5.68
C GLU A 14 3.32 3.40 -5.75
N ARG A 15 3.32 4.73 -5.61
CA ARG A 15 4.56 5.52 -5.61
C ARG A 15 5.45 5.15 -4.43
N ALA A 16 4.87 4.97 -3.24
CA ALA A 16 5.60 4.59 -2.04
C ALA A 16 6.22 3.19 -2.18
N LEU A 17 5.43 2.21 -2.64
CA LEU A 17 5.86 0.83 -2.88
C LEU A 17 7.00 0.76 -3.89
N ARG A 18 6.92 1.48 -5.02
CA ARG A 18 8.03 1.54 -6.00
C ARG A 18 9.34 2.02 -5.38
N ARG A 19 9.27 3.02 -4.50
CA ARG A 19 10.46 3.58 -3.84
C ARG A 19 11.06 2.68 -2.76
N THR A 20 10.33 1.67 -2.29
CA THR A 20 10.88 0.70 -1.33
C THR A 20 11.96 -0.21 -1.94
N GLN A 21 11.96 -0.38 -3.26
CA GLN A 21 12.79 -1.36 -3.98
C GLN A 21 12.59 -2.80 -3.45
N LEU A 22 11.43 -3.08 -2.83
CA LEU A 22 11.04 -4.43 -2.45
C LEU A 22 10.55 -5.20 -3.70
N PRO A 23 10.54 -6.54 -3.68
CA PRO A 23 10.12 -7.36 -4.81
C PRO A 23 8.58 -7.35 -4.97
N ILE A 24 7.99 -6.17 -5.16
CA ILE A 24 6.55 -5.99 -5.39
C ILE A 24 6.14 -6.73 -6.67
N PHE A 25 5.01 -7.42 -6.61
CA PHE A 25 4.39 -7.98 -7.80
C PHE A 25 3.75 -6.86 -8.61
N PHE A 26 4.14 -6.74 -9.87
CA PHE A 26 3.53 -5.80 -10.81
C PHE A 26 2.63 -6.54 -11.80
N THR A 27 1.53 -5.92 -12.21
CA THR A 27 0.68 -6.44 -13.28
C THR A 27 1.45 -6.51 -14.60
N GLN A 28 1.08 -7.46 -15.46
CA GLN A 28 1.61 -7.55 -16.82
C GLN A 28 0.94 -6.51 -17.74
N GLY A 29 1.64 -6.08 -18.80
CA GLY A 29 1.13 -5.13 -19.80
C GLY A 29 1.96 -3.85 -19.93
N PHE A 30 1.48 -2.91 -20.76
CA PHE A 30 2.21 -1.70 -21.14
C PHE A 30 2.34 -0.64 -20.04
N ASN A 31 1.56 -0.75 -18.96
CA ASN A 31 1.65 0.11 -17.78
C ASN A 31 1.61 -0.75 -16.50
N PRO A 32 2.72 -1.40 -16.11
CA PRO A 32 2.75 -2.28 -14.94
C PRO A 32 2.34 -1.52 -13.69
N ARG A 33 1.33 -1.98 -12.95
CA ARG A 33 0.82 -1.40 -11.70
C ARG A 33 1.17 -2.29 -10.53
N ALA A 34 1.40 -1.74 -9.34
CA ALA A 34 1.63 -2.60 -8.18
C ALA A 34 0.34 -3.38 -7.92
N LYS A 35 0.43 -4.71 -7.85
CA LYS A 35 -0.74 -5.52 -7.55
C LYS A 35 -1.12 -5.31 -6.09
N MET A 36 -2.35 -4.90 -5.87
CA MET A 36 -2.91 -4.67 -4.55
C MET A 36 -4.43 -4.87 -4.58
N SER A 37 -4.98 -5.28 -3.43
CA SER A 37 -6.41 -5.51 -3.23
C SER A 37 -6.89 -4.70 -2.03
N PHE A 38 -8.08 -4.15 -2.11
CA PHE A 38 -8.71 -3.40 -1.03
C PHE A 38 -9.81 -4.24 -0.43
N ASN A 39 -9.78 -4.48 0.89
CA ASN A 39 -10.74 -5.38 1.55
C ASN A 39 -12.15 -4.77 1.64
N LYS A 40 -12.24 -3.43 1.74
CA LYS A 40 -13.51 -2.69 1.75
C LYS A 40 -13.39 -1.39 0.95
N ALA A 41 -14.45 -1.03 0.23
CA ALA A 41 -14.63 0.34 -0.21
C ALA A 41 -14.71 1.24 1.03
N LEU A 42 -13.97 2.35 1.03
CA LEU A 42 -14.04 3.35 2.10
C LEU A 42 -15.51 3.78 2.29
N LYS A 43 -16.11 3.53 3.46
CA LYS A 43 -17.30 4.26 3.88
C LYS A 43 -16.86 5.71 4.12
N LEU A 44 -17.26 6.60 3.21
CA LEU A 44 -17.06 8.04 3.33
C LEU A 44 -17.59 8.52 4.69
N GLY A 45 -16.73 9.15 5.52
CA GLY A 45 -17.17 9.90 6.70
C GLY A 45 -16.52 9.53 8.05
N GLU A 46 -15.90 8.35 8.19
CA GLU A 46 -15.13 8.01 9.40
C GLU A 46 -13.65 8.37 9.23
N LYS A 47 -12.95 8.66 10.34
CA LYS A 47 -11.49 8.88 10.35
C LYS A 47 -10.82 7.66 9.69
N GLY A 48 -10.36 7.86 8.45
CA GLY A 48 -10.28 6.81 7.43
C GLY A 48 -9.11 5.86 7.58
N GLU A 49 -9.38 4.71 8.19
CA GLU A 49 -8.52 3.55 8.11
C GLU A 49 -8.87 2.72 6.87
N ILE A 50 -7.84 2.17 6.22
CA ILE A 50 -8.00 1.27 5.08
C ILE A 50 -7.18 0.02 5.30
N GLU A 51 -7.74 -1.10 4.84
CA GLU A 51 -7.04 -2.36 4.72
C GLU A 51 -6.68 -2.59 3.26
N VAL A 52 -5.38 -2.77 3.02
CA VAL A 52 -4.83 -3.01 1.68
C VAL A 52 -3.91 -4.21 1.74
N ILE A 53 -4.10 -5.13 0.82
CA ILE A 53 -3.26 -6.31 0.62
C ILE A 53 -2.26 -5.98 -0.48
N PHE A 54 -0.98 -6.18 -0.21
CA PHE A 54 0.11 -6.05 -1.17
C PHE A 54 0.63 -7.43 -1.57
N TYR A 55 1.01 -7.57 -2.84
CA TYR A 55 1.55 -8.82 -3.37
C TYR A 55 3.04 -8.65 -3.67
N PHE A 56 3.83 -9.65 -3.30
CA PHE A 56 5.28 -9.69 -3.51
C PHE A 56 5.65 -10.94 -4.31
N ARG A 57 6.71 -10.86 -5.11
CA ARG A 57 7.25 -11.98 -5.89
C ARG A 57 8.02 -12.97 -5.01
N GLU A 58 8.49 -12.51 -3.86
CA GLU A 58 9.28 -13.27 -2.90
C GLU A 58 8.86 -12.90 -1.48
N ARG A 59 9.24 -13.72 -0.49
CA ARG A 59 8.97 -13.44 0.92
C ARG A 59 9.67 -12.15 1.35
N VAL A 60 8.91 -11.23 1.90
CA VAL A 60 9.42 -9.97 2.45
C VAL A 60 9.21 -9.95 3.96
N ASP A 61 10.24 -9.57 4.69
CA ASP A 61 10.14 -9.37 6.13
C ASP A 61 9.20 -8.19 6.45
N LYS A 62 8.31 -8.39 7.42
CA LYS A 62 7.28 -7.41 7.78
C LYS A 62 7.87 -6.12 8.34
N GLU A 63 8.96 -6.21 9.11
CA GLU A 63 9.60 -5.03 9.70
C GLU A 63 10.37 -4.25 8.64
N LEU A 64 11.04 -4.94 7.72
CA LEU A 64 11.66 -4.33 6.55
C LEU A 64 10.63 -3.59 5.69
N LEU A 65 9.47 -4.20 5.43
CA LEU A 65 8.35 -3.55 4.75
C LEU A 65 7.89 -2.31 5.53
N ARG A 66 7.69 -2.42 6.84
CA ARG A 66 7.26 -1.30 7.70
C ARG A 66 8.21 -0.12 7.60
N ILE A 67 9.52 -0.37 7.74
CA ILE A 67 10.55 0.66 7.70
C ILE A 67 10.59 1.33 6.32
N LYS A 68 10.68 0.53 5.24
CA LYS A 68 10.84 1.06 3.89
C LYS A 68 9.58 1.78 3.41
N LEU A 69 8.40 1.23 3.68
CA LEU A 69 7.13 1.83 3.26
C LEU A 69 6.86 3.12 4.04
N SER A 70 7.03 3.11 5.37
CA SER A 70 6.78 4.30 6.20
C SER A 70 7.66 5.49 5.81
N LYS A 71 8.94 5.25 5.45
CA LYS A 71 9.85 6.29 4.95
C LYS A 71 9.40 6.94 3.63
N ASN A 72 8.55 6.25 2.86
CA ASN A 72 8.11 6.69 1.54
C ASN A 72 6.66 7.20 1.52
N LEU A 73 5.95 7.17 2.66
CA LEU A 73 4.60 7.71 2.78
C LEU A 73 4.64 9.24 3.01
N PRO A 74 3.68 9.99 2.46
CA PRO A 74 3.58 11.42 2.72
C PRO A 74 3.13 11.70 4.16
N LYS A 75 3.45 12.90 4.66
CA LYS A 75 2.91 13.40 5.94
C LYS A 75 1.38 13.31 5.93
N GLY A 76 0.82 12.77 7.01
CA GLY A 76 -0.62 12.57 7.17
C GLY A 76 -1.12 11.16 6.85
N ILE A 77 -0.26 10.25 6.36
CA ILE A 77 -0.55 8.82 6.21
C ILE A 77 0.44 8.03 7.05
N ARG A 78 -0.08 7.08 7.84
CA ARG A 78 0.73 6.21 8.70
C ARG A 78 0.25 4.77 8.61
N LEU A 79 1.17 3.84 8.73
CA LEU A 79 0.85 2.41 8.86
C LEU A 79 0.38 2.15 10.29
N ARG A 80 -0.77 1.48 10.46
CA ARG A 80 -1.31 1.09 11.77
C ARG A 80 -0.84 -0.30 12.17
N ASN A 81 -1.06 -1.28 11.30
CA ASN A 81 -0.67 -2.68 11.50
C ASN A 81 -0.21 -3.28 10.17
N ILE A 82 0.62 -4.33 10.22
CA ILE A 82 1.06 -5.12 9.06
C ILE A 82 1.01 -6.59 9.46
N GLU A 83 0.26 -7.36 8.69
CA GLU A 83 0.12 -8.80 8.87
C GLU A 83 0.50 -9.53 7.59
N ILE A 84 1.14 -10.69 7.74
CA ILE A 84 1.42 -11.59 6.62
C ILE A 84 0.16 -12.43 6.44
N VAL A 85 -0.51 -12.24 5.31
CA VAL A 85 -1.64 -13.08 4.92
C VAL A 85 -1.10 -14.26 4.13
N ASN A 86 -1.25 -15.46 4.67
CA ASN A 86 -1.00 -16.69 3.92
C ASN A 86 -2.22 -16.90 3.00
N GLY A 87 -2.01 -16.74 1.69
CA GLY A 87 -2.99 -17.09 0.68
C GLY A 87 -2.94 -18.56 0.33
#